data_AF-A0A1M5EMG3-F1
#
_entry.id   AF-A0A1M5EMG3-F1
#
_cell.length_a   1.000
_cell.length_b   1.000
_cell.length_c   1.000
_cell.angle_alpha   90.00
_cell.angle_beta   90.00
_cell.angle_gamma   90.00
#
_symmetry.space_group_name_H-M   'P 1'
#
loop_
_entity.id
_entity.type
_entity.pdbx_description
1 polymer ?
#
loop_
_entity_poly.entity_id
_entity_poly.type
_entity_poly.pdbx_seq_one_letter_code
_entity_poly.pdbx_strand_id
1 'polypeptide(L)'
;METITEIQQKIIAITTKIREEFPELTKYISEMPENNDKDEKILIENFKKYYQSLLDIVHQYSQTHEGNVKLSDNKNTEYADLQIYPAEEDIYQQFTKEADLNPENTSKNKTAVDQAPRMNEKSFENARSGSDLDVPGSELDDQQESVGSEDEENNYYSLGGDNHNDLEEDQG
;
A
#
# COMPACT_ATOMS: atom_id res chain seq x y z
N MET A 1 26.59 -34.80 3.26
CA MET A 1 25.13 -34.59 3.14
C MET A 1 24.88 -33.21 3.70
N GLU A 2 24.10 -32.38 3.02
CA GLU A 2 23.68 -31.10 3.63
C GLU A 2 22.89 -31.41 4.91
N THR A 3 23.24 -30.70 5.97
CA THR A 3 22.56 -30.74 7.26
C THR A 3 21.24 -29.95 7.19
N ILE A 4 20.27 -30.29 8.03
CA ILE A 4 19.00 -29.55 8.13
C ILE A 4 19.26 -28.06 8.40
N THR A 5 20.22 -27.78 9.29
CA THR A 5 20.66 -26.42 9.63
C THR A 5 21.19 -25.64 8.43
N GLU A 6 21.97 -26.26 7.55
CA GLU A 6 22.47 -25.59 6.34
C GLU A 6 21.33 -25.26 5.36
N ILE A 7 20.35 -26.15 5.21
CA ILE A 7 19.19 -25.91 4.33
C ILE A 7 18.31 -24.80 4.90
N GLN A 8 18.07 -24.78 6.21
CA GLN A 8 17.33 -23.73 6.89
C GLN A 8 18.02 -22.36 6.75
N GLN A 9 19.35 -22.30 6.88
CA GLN A 9 20.11 -21.07 6.64
C GLN A 9 19.94 -20.56 5.20
N LYS A 10 19.96 -21.46 4.20
CA LYS A 10 19.71 -21.10 2.80
C LYS A 10 18.30 -20.58 2.59
N ILE A 11 17.29 -21.22 3.20
CA ILE A 11 15.89 -20.77 3.18
C ILE A 11 15.75 -19.37 3.78
N ILE A 12 16.38 -19.10 4.92
CA ILE A 12 16.36 -17.78 5.55
C ILE A 12 17.04 -16.76 4.63
N ALA A 13 18.21 -17.07 4.07
CA ALA A 13 18.92 -16.17 3.19
C ALA A 13 18.11 -15.79 1.94
N ILE A 14 17.47 -16.77 1.28
CA ILE A 14 16.65 -16.49 0.09
C ILE A 14 15.36 -15.75 0.44
N THR A 15 14.71 -16.07 1.56
CA THR A 15 13.49 -15.37 1.97
C THR A 15 13.76 -13.93 2.39
N THR A 16 14.89 -13.66 3.07
CA THR A 16 15.36 -12.29 3.32
C THR A 16 15.62 -11.55 2.02
N LYS A 17 16.34 -12.18 1.09
CA LYS A 17 16.61 -11.59 -0.24
C LYS A 17 15.32 -11.26 -0.98
N ILE A 18 14.33 -12.15 -0.96
CA ILE A 18 13.03 -11.90 -1.58
C ILE A 18 12.35 -10.69 -0.93
N ARG A 19 12.34 -10.58 0.39
CA ARG A 19 11.73 -9.43 1.08
C ARG A 19 12.40 -8.10 0.77
N GLU A 20 13.73 -8.11 0.58
CA GLU A 20 14.52 -6.91 0.32
C GLU A 20 14.49 -6.48 -1.15
N GLU A 21 14.66 -7.42 -2.08
CA GLU A 21 14.79 -7.14 -3.51
C GLU A 21 13.47 -7.29 -4.29
N PHE A 22 12.53 -8.11 -3.79
CA PHE A 22 11.29 -8.48 -4.50
C PHE A 22 10.09 -8.56 -3.54
N PRO A 23 9.75 -7.48 -2.80
CA PRO A 23 8.76 -7.53 -1.73
C PRO A 23 7.38 -8.06 -2.18
N GLU A 24 7.00 -7.82 -3.43
CA GLU A 24 5.79 -8.35 -4.07
C GLU A 24 5.72 -9.88 -4.11
N LEU A 25 6.87 -10.56 -4.17
CA LEU A 25 6.92 -12.02 -4.18
C LEU A 25 6.56 -12.62 -2.81
N THR A 26 6.62 -11.83 -1.74
CA THR A 26 6.28 -12.28 -0.38
C THR A 26 4.88 -12.87 -0.29
N LYS A 27 3.92 -12.36 -1.09
CA LYS A 27 2.53 -12.87 -1.12
C LYS A 27 2.42 -14.30 -1.66
N TYR A 28 3.39 -14.73 -2.46
CA TYR A 28 3.41 -16.05 -3.10
C TYR A 28 4.28 -17.07 -2.37
N ILE A 29 4.93 -16.67 -1.26
CA ILE A 29 5.69 -17.57 -0.41
C ILE A 29 4.72 -18.31 0.52
N SER A 30 4.65 -19.64 0.36
CA SER A 30 3.94 -20.52 1.30
C SER A 30 4.64 -20.56 2.66
N GLU A 31 3.90 -20.87 3.72
CA GLU A 31 4.48 -21.01 5.06
C GLU A 31 5.57 -22.10 5.10
N MET A 32 6.63 -21.82 5.87
CA MET A 32 7.75 -22.75 6.03
C MET A 32 7.25 -24.06 6.69
N PRO A 33 7.61 -25.24 6.15
CA PRO A 33 7.12 -26.51 6.68
C PRO A 33 7.58 -26.74 8.12
N GLU A 34 6.65 -27.21 8.97
CA GLU A 34 6.91 -27.46 10.40
C GLU A 34 7.76 -28.73 10.61
N ASN A 35 8.58 -28.71 11.67
CA ASN A 35 9.48 -29.81 12.07
C ASN A 35 8.76 -30.95 12.83
N ASN A 36 7.52 -31.28 12.45
CA ASN A 36 6.71 -32.25 13.23
C ASN A 36 6.97 -33.71 12.84
N ASP A 37 7.68 -33.96 11.74
CA ASP A 37 8.02 -35.30 11.29
C ASP A 37 9.19 -35.90 12.09
N LYS A 38 9.00 -37.14 12.55
CA LYS A 38 10.03 -37.89 13.32
C LYS A 38 11.17 -38.41 12.45
N ASP A 39 10.96 -38.43 11.13
CA ASP A 39 11.91 -38.99 10.16
C ASP A 39 12.76 -37.88 9.52
N GLU A 40 14.04 -37.82 9.93
CA GLU A 40 15.01 -36.82 9.50
C GLU A 40 15.17 -36.74 7.96
N LYS A 41 15.02 -37.87 7.26
CA LYS A 41 15.09 -37.92 5.79
C LYS A 41 13.92 -37.20 5.11
N ILE A 42 12.71 -37.42 5.63
CA ILE A 42 11.49 -36.81 5.11
C ILE A 42 11.56 -35.30 5.36
N LEU A 43 12.04 -34.90 6.54
CA LEU A 43 12.25 -33.50 6.88
C LEU A 43 13.24 -32.80 5.94
N ILE A 44 14.39 -33.42 5.67
CA ILE A 44 15.38 -32.91 4.71
C ILE A 44 14.78 -32.79 3.30
N GLU A 45 13.98 -33.77 2.87
CA GLU A 45 13.32 -33.76 1.56
C GLU A 45 12.30 -32.61 1.46
N ASN A 46 11.50 -32.40 2.50
CA ASN A 46 10.51 -31.33 2.57
C ASN A 46 11.17 -29.94 2.49
N PHE A 47 12.24 -29.71 3.26
CA PHE A 47 12.98 -28.45 3.19
C PHE A 47 13.63 -28.22 1.84
N LYS A 48 14.14 -29.27 1.19
CA LYS A 48 14.67 -29.16 -0.17
C LYS A 48 13.60 -28.79 -1.18
N LYS A 49 12.42 -29.41 -1.10
CA LYS A 49 11.28 -29.07 -1.96
C LYS A 49 10.86 -27.60 -1.80
N TYR A 50 10.75 -27.15 -0.56
CA TYR A 50 10.43 -25.76 -0.25
C TYR A 50 11.49 -24.77 -0.74
N TYR A 51 12.77 -25.08 -0.55
CA TYR A 51 13.85 -24.27 -1.09
C TYR A 51 13.83 -24.18 -2.62
N GLN A 52 13.52 -25.29 -3.31
CA GLN A 52 13.34 -25.29 -4.77
C GLN A 52 12.14 -24.44 -5.20
N SER A 53 11.01 -24.52 -4.51
CA SER A 53 9.86 -23.67 -4.86
C SER A 53 10.17 -22.18 -4.72
N LEU A 54 10.95 -21.78 -3.71
CA LEU A 54 11.40 -20.40 -3.56
C LEU A 54 12.31 -19.95 -4.72
N LEU A 55 13.23 -20.82 -5.15
CA LEU A 55 14.08 -20.56 -6.31
C LEU A 55 13.26 -20.44 -7.59
N ASP A 56 12.27 -21.32 -7.78
CA ASP A 56 11.38 -21.30 -8.93
C ASP A 56 10.58 -20.01 -8.99
N ILE A 57 10.03 -19.53 -7.87
CA ILE A 57 9.31 -18.25 -7.80
C ILE A 57 10.21 -17.10 -8.26
N VAL A 58 11.43 -17.01 -7.72
CA VAL A 58 12.40 -15.96 -8.10
C VAL A 58 12.79 -16.09 -9.58
N HIS A 59 12.97 -17.30 -10.08
CA HIS A 59 13.32 -17.55 -11.47
C HIS A 59 12.18 -17.16 -12.42
N GLN A 60 10.94 -17.59 -12.15
CA GLN A 60 9.75 -17.20 -12.94
C GLN A 60 9.55 -15.68 -12.95
N TYR A 61 9.77 -15.04 -11.80
CA TYR A 61 9.74 -13.60 -11.70
C TYR A 61 10.82 -12.96 -12.59
N SER A 62 12.07 -13.43 -12.50
CA SER A 62 13.18 -12.91 -13.33
C SER A 62 12.95 -13.08 -14.84
N GLN A 63 12.21 -14.12 -15.27
CA GLN A 63 11.87 -14.35 -16.68
C GLN A 63 10.77 -13.42 -17.19
N THR A 64 9.86 -13.00 -16.31
CA THR A 64 8.70 -12.16 -16.66
C THR A 64 8.96 -10.67 -16.41
N HIS A 65 9.98 -10.35 -15.61
CA HIS A 65 10.35 -8.99 -15.20
C HIS A 65 11.76 -8.63 -15.72
N GLU A 66 12.08 -8.96 -16.98
CA GLU A 66 13.35 -8.58 -17.62
C GLU A 66 13.52 -7.06 -17.69
N GLY A 67 14.10 -6.50 -16.63
CA GLY A 67 14.43 -5.09 -16.47
C GLY A 67 15.43 -4.88 -15.34
N ASN A 68 16.71 -5.21 -15.60
CA ASN A 68 17.89 -4.94 -14.77
C ASN A 68 17.98 -5.62 -13.38
N VAL A 69 18.38 -6.89 -13.32
CA VAL A 69 19.26 -7.34 -12.22
C VAL A 69 20.71 -7.00 -12.59
N LYS A 70 21.03 -5.71 -12.56
CA LYS A 70 22.41 -5.27 -12.37
C LYS A 70 22.53 -4.90 -10.91
N LEU A 71 23.44 -5.56 -10.19
CA LEU A 71 24.00 -5.03 -8.96
C LEU A 71 24.63 -3.69 -9.31
N SER A 72 23.89 -2.60 -9.11
CA SER A 72 24.41 -1.25 -9.17
C SER A 72 24.05 -0.55 -7.89
N ASP A 73 25.08 -0.25 -7.10
CA ASP A 73 25.12 0.98 -6.32
C ASP A 73 24.67 2.12 -7.25
N ASN A 74 23.40 2.50 -7.21
CA ASN A 74 22.95 3.84 -7.58
C ASN A 74 21.45 4.00 -7.32
N LYS A 75 21.15 5.13 -6.71
CA LYS A 75 19.82 5.57 -6.30
C LYS A 75 18.91 5.78 -7.50
N ASN A 76 17.68 5.30 -7.35
CA ASN A 76 16.50 5.52 -8.18
C ASN A 76 16.60 4.95 -9.61
N THR A 77 15.55 4.35 -10.16
CA THR A 77 14.32 5.07 -10.47
C THR A 77 13.25 4.07 -10.88
N GLU A 78 12.06 4.18 -10.29
CA GLU A 78 10.76 4.26 -10.98
C GLU A 78 9.61 3.55 -10.24
N TYR A 79 9.86 2.66 -9.26
CA TYR A 79 8.77 2.10 -8.44
C TYR A 79 9.09 1.86 -6.95
N ALA A 80 10.21 2.39 -6.43
CA ALA A 80 10.66 2.16 -5.04
C ALA A 80 10.37 3.31 -4.06
N ASP A 81 9.77 4.41 -4.50
CA ASP A 81 9.91 5.66 -3.75
C ASP A 81 8.70 6.60 -3.79
N LEU A 82 7.57 6.15 -3.24
CA LEU A 82 6.46 7.03 -2.87
C LEU A 82 6.68 7.71 -1.49
N GLN A 83 7.89 7.63 -0.92
CA GLN A 83 8.16 8.05 0.47
C GLN A 83 9.35 9.00 0.67
N ILE A 84 10.26 9.16 -0.29
CA ILE A 84 11.30 10.18 -0.24
C ILE A 84 10.76 11.43 -0.94
N TYR A 85 9.99 12.21 -0.18
CA TYR A 85 9.75 13.60 -0.53
C TYR A 85 11.10 14.35 -0.56
N PRO A 86 11.30 15.32 -1.47
CA PRO A 86 12.48 16.16 -1.42
C PRO A 86 12.56 16.81 -0.02
N ALA A 87 13.76 17.12 0.45
CA ALA A 87 13.94 17.70 1.78
C ALA A 87 13.13 19.00 2.00
N GLU A 88 12.79 19.68 0.89
CA GLU A 88 11.92 20.87 0.87
C GLU A 88 10.45 20.54 1.14
N GLU A 89 10.00 19.32 0.88
CA GLU A 89 8.63 18.80 1.12
C GLU A 89 8.53 17.93 2.39
N ASP A 90 9.64 17.65 3.06
CA ASP A 90 9.68 16.88 4.30
C ASP A 90 9.06 17.67 5.47
N ILE A 91 7.93 17.19 5.99
CA ILE A 91 7.19 17.84 7.08
C ILE A 91 8.03 17.95 8.36
N TYR A 92 8.93 17.00 8.65
CA TYR A 92 9.80 17.06 9.83
C TYR A 92 10.87 18.15 9.70
N GLN A 93 11.32 18.47 8.47
CA GLN A 93 12.22 19.59 8.19
C GLN A 93 11.49 20.94 8.08
N GLN A 94 10.26 20.94 7.55
CA GLN A 94 9.45 22.15 7.38
C GLN A 94 8.90 22.70 8.70
N PHE A 95 8.52 21.83 9.65
CA PHE A 95 7.86 22.24 10.88
C PHE A 95 8.84 22.48 12.03
N THR A 96 8.49 23.42 12.91
CA THR A 96 9.25 23.70 14.14
C THR A 96 9.03 22.60 15.18
N LYS A 97 10.10 21.91 15.58
CA LYS A 97 10.07 20.92 16.66
C LYS A 97 9.87 21.57 18.03
N GLU A 98 8.73 21.32 18.66
CA GLU A 98 8.38 21.84 19.99
C GLU A 98 8.96 20.95 21.10
N ALA A 99 10.27 21.04 21.33
CA ALA A 99 10.97 20.21 22.34
C ALA A 99 10.59 20.52 23.80
N ASP A 100 9.97 21.67 24.07
CA ASP A 100 9.62 22.13 25.42
C ASP A 100 8.27 21.59 25.94
N LEU A 101 7.48 20.96 25.07
CA LEU A 101 6.22 20.32 25.42
C LEU A 101 6.49 18.87 25.86
N ASN A 102 6.01 18.53 27.06
CA ASN A 102 6.14 17.18 27.62
C ASN A 102 4.73 16.64 27.90
N PRO A 103 4.32 15.50 27.30
CA PRO A 103 3.00 14.92 27.50
C PRO A 103 2.71 14.53 28.97
N GLU A 104 3.75 14.22 29.75
CA GLU A 104 3.62 13.91 31.18
C GLU A 104 3.46 15.17 32.05
N ASN A 105 3.63 16.36 31.49
CA ASN A 105 3.52 17.63 32.21
C ASN A 105 2.36 18.49 31.69
N THR A 106 1.20 18.29 32.30
CA THR A 106 -0.05 19.02 32.01
C THR A 106 -0.06 20.49 32.46
N SER A 107 0.99 20.97 33.12
CA SER A 107 1.06 22.38 33.59
C SER A 107 1.51 23.36 32.50
N LYS A 108 2.04 22.88 31.37
CA LYS A 108 2.46 23.71 30.24
C LYS A 108 1.47 23.59 29.09
N ASN A 109 0.98 24.73 28.60
CA ASN A 109 0.15 24.80 27.40
C ASN A 109 0.99 25.19 26.18
N LYS A 110 0.60 24.68 25.01
CA LYS A 110 1.13 25.11 23.72
C LYS A 110 0.79 26.58 23.47
N THR A 111 1.77 27.36 22.99
CA THR A 111 1.54 28.75 22.59
C THR A 111 0.63 28.79 21.37
N ALA A 112 -0.36 29.69 21.36
CA ALA A 112 -1.20 29.90 20.20
C ALA A 112 -0.33 30.37 19.01
N VAL A 113 -0.53 29.73 17.85
CA VAL A 113 0.13 30.15 16.61
C VAL A 113 -0.73 31.25 15.99
N ASP A 114 -0.18 32.45 15.83
CA ASP A 114 -0.91 33.63 15.32
C ASP A 114 -1.31 33.49 13.83
N GLN A 115 -0.67 32.59 13.09
CA GLN A 115 -0.96 32.32 11.67
C GLN A 115 -0.92 30.81 11.42
N ALA A 116 -2.09 30.18 11.32
CA ALA A 116 -2.15 28.82 10.81
C ALA A 116 -1.54 28.79 9.39
N PRO A 117 -0.72 27.77 9.05
CA PRO A 117 -0.25 27.61 7.70
C PRO A 117 -1.45 27.55 6.76
N ARG A 118 -1.34 28.20 5.58
CA ARG A 118 -2.39 28.10 4.56
C ARG A 118 -2.48 26.63 4.15
N MET A 119 -3.67 26.04 4.30
CA MET A 119 -3.95 24.72 3.74
C MET A 119 -3.74 24.79 2.22
N ASN A 120 -3.14 23.76 1.64
CA ASN A 120 -2.95 23.62 0.20
C ASN A 120 -4.24 23.21 -0.54
N GLU A 121 -5.36 23.17 0.17
CA GLU A 121 -6.68 22.91 -0.38
C GLU A 121 -7.32 24.22 -0.87
N LYS A 122 -8.04 24.14 -1.98
CA LYS A 122 -8.91 25.24 -2.42
C LYS A 122 -10.02 25.42 -1.40
N SER A 123 -10.39 26.67 -1.09
CA SER A 123 -11.53 26.93 -0.22
C SER A 123 -12.83 26.39 -0.82
N PHE A 124 -13.83 26.15 0.02
CA PHE A 124 -15.17 25.71 -0.40
C PHE A 124 -15.80 26.58 -1.51
N GLU A 125 -15.52 27.88 -1.51
CA GLU A 125 -15.97 28.81 -2.56
C GLU A 125 -15.32 28.53 -3.93
N ASN A 126 -14.10 28.00 -3.93
CA ASN A 126 -13.29 27.78 -5.14
C ASN A 126 -13.31 26.32 -5.63
N ALA A 127 -13.75 25.37 -4.80
CA ALA A 127 -13.86 23.95 -5.15
C ALA A 127 -15.06 23.33 -4.42
N ARG A 128 -16.27 23.63 -4.92
CA ARG A 128 -17.53 23.16 -4.33
C ARG A 128 -17.88 21.73 -4.72
N SER A 129 -17.44 21.29 -5.91
CA SER A 129 -17.59 19.92 -6.39
C SER A 129 -16.26 19.20 -6.19
N GLY A 130 -16.26 18.05 -5.52
CA GLY A 130 -15.10 17.15 -5.45
C GLY A 130 -14.79 16.49 -6.81
N SER A 131 -14.93 17.23 -7.91
CA SER A 131 -14.74 16.78 -9.29
C SER A 131 -13.28 16.45 -9.62
N ASP A 132 -12.36 16.78 -8.72
CA ASP A 132 -10.93 16.47 -8.80
C ASP A 132 -10.58 15.18 -8.04
N LEU A 133 -11.60 14.44 -7.56
CA LEU A 133 -11.43 13.15 -6.89
C LEU A 133 -11.72 12.04 -7.89
N ASP A 134 -10.69 11.28 -8.26
CA ASP A 134 -10.82 10.10 -9.11
C ASP A 134 -11.61 9.00 -8.38
N VAL A 135 -12.87 8.79 -8.77
CA VAL A 135 -13.73 7.74 -8.20
C VAL A 135 -13.72 6.51 -9.11
N PRO A 136 -13.15 5.37 -8.67
CA PRO A 136 -13.04 4.18 -9.51
C PRO A 136 -14.43 3.63 -9.86
N GLY A 137 -14.68 3.46 -11.16
CA GLY A 137 -15.94 2.93 -11.67
C GLY A 137 -16.98 3.97 -12.05
N SER A 138 -16.75 5.26 -11.75
CA SER A 138 -17.66 6.36 -12.13
C SER A 138 -17.77 6.60 -13.64
N GLU A 139 -16.76 6.20 -14.43
CA GLU A 139 -16.75 6.39 -15.90
C GLU A 139 -17.39 5.21 -16.69
N LEU A 140 -17.87 4.17 -16.00
CA LEU A 140 -18.23 2.90 -16.66
C LEU A 140 -19.55 2.97 -17.43
N ASP A 141 -20.45 3.86 -17.04
CA ASP A 141 -21.78 3.99 -17.62
C ASP A 141 -22.12 5.40 -18.16
N ASP A 142 -21.14 6.28 -18.37
CA ASP A 142 -21.28 7.62 -19.00
C ASP A 142 -22.10 7.64 -20.31
N GLN A 143 -22.11 6.53 -21.05
CA GLN A 143 -22.89 6.43 -22.29
C GLN A 143 -24.40 6.28 -22.00
N GLN A 144 -24.73 5.67 -20.87
CA GLN A 144 -26.10 5.44 -20.39
C GLN A 144 -26.70 6.69 -19.75
N GLU A 145 -25.88 7.70 -19.38
CA GLU A 145 -26.28 9.05 -18.94
C GLU A 145 -27.26 9.66 -19.93
N SER A 146 -26.87 9.59 -21.20
CA SER A 146 -27.61 10.20 -22.30
C SER A 146 -29.01 9.62 -22.50
N VAL A 147 -29.24 8.38 -22.04
CA VAL A 147 -30.50 7.66 -22.16
C VAL A 147 -31.21 7.46 -20.81
N GLY A 148 -30.65 8.00 -19.73
CA GLY A 148 -31.20 7.89 -18.37
C GLY A 148 -31.27 6.45 -17.85
N SER A 149 -30.34 5.59 -18.26
CA SER A 149 -30.27 4.18 -17.84
C SER A 149 -29.05 3.89 -16.96
N GLU A 150 -28.39 4.93 -16.47
CA GLU A 150 -27.26 4.78 -15.56
C GLU A 150 -27.65 4.14 -14.25
N ASP A 151 -26.68 3.44 -13.68
CA ASP A 151 -26.73 2.96 -12.31
C ASP A 151 -26.29 4.09 -11.39
N GLU A 152 -27.26 4.93 -11.00
CA GLU A 152 -27.04 6.08 -10.12
C GLU A 152 -26.35 5.72 -8.81
N GLU A 153 -26.36 4.45 -8.37
CA GLU A 153 -25.64 3.98 -7.17
C GLU A 153 -24.12 4.13 -7.30
N ASN A 154 -23.57 4.12 -8.52
CA ASN A 154 -22.13 4.30 -8.77
C ASN A 154 -21.70 5.78 -8.91
N ASN A 155 -22.64 6.72 -8.78
CA ASN A 155 -22.37 8.16 -8.81
C ASN A 155 -22.17 8.74 -7.39
N TYR A 156 -21.10 9.53 -7.20
CA TYR A 156 -20.64 10.03 -5.89
C TYR A 156 -21.69 10.83 -5.08
N TYR A 157 -22.71 11.37 -5.75
CA TYR A 157 -23.80 12.12 -5.13
C TYR A 157 -25.17 11.48 -5.33
N SER A 158 -25.24 10.14 -5.35
CA SER A 158 -26.48 9.37 -5.15
C SER A 158 -27.02 9.53 -3.72
N LEU A 159 -27.18 10.79 -3.28
CA LEU A 159 -28.14 11.14 -2.27
C LEU A 159 -29.47 11.07 -3.02
N GLY A 160 -30.17 9.94 -2.88
CA GLY A 160 -31.54 9.78 -3.39
C GLY A 160 -32.27 11.11 -3.32
N GLY A 161 -32.54 11.68 -4.49
CA GLY A 161 -32.73 13.10 -4.68
C GLY A 161 -33.72 13.76 -3.72
N ASP A 162 -33.38 14.96 -3.24
CA ASP A 162 -34.24 15.89 -2.49
C ASP A 162 -35.50 16.34 -3.27
N ASN A 163 -35.68 15.85 -4.50
CA ASN A 163 -36.79 16.16 -5.41
C ASN A 163 -37.63 14.91 -5.76
N HIS A 164 -37.52 13.82 -4.99
CA HIS A 164 -38.39 12.66 -5.09
C HIS A 164 -39.69 12.89 -4.31
N ASN A 165 -40.60 13.67 -4.87
CA ASN A 165 -41.99 13.78 -4.38
C ASN A 165 -42.87 12.61 -4.88
N ASP A 166 -42.28 11.57 -5.45
CA ASP A 166 -42.96 10.44 -6.09
C ASP A 166 -42.73 9.09 -5.38
N LEU A 167 -42.07 9.09 -4.23
CA LEU A 167 -41.88 7.89 -3.42
C LEU A 167 -43.13 7.60 -2.56
N GLU A 168 -43.57 6.35 -2.55
CA GLU A 168 -44.72 5.89 -1.74
C GLU A 168 -44.56 6.17 -0.24
N GLU A 169 -43.32 6.35 0.23
CA GLU A 169 -42.98 6.64 1.62
C GLU A 169 -43.44 8.02 2.11
N ASP A 170 -43.73 8.97 1.19
CA ASP A 170 -44.21 10.32 1.53
C ASP A 170 -45.75 10.38 1.74
N GLN A 171 -46.45 9.25 1.60
CA GLN A 171 -47.90 9.14 1.83
C GLN A 171 -48.29 8.60 3.23
N GLY A 172 -47.40 8.77 4.22
CA GLY A 172 -47.61 8.38 5.62
C GLY A 172 -48.47 9.34 6.45
#